data_AF-A0A167TG18-F1
#
_entry.id   AF-A0A167TG18-F1
#
_cell.length_a   1.000
_cell.length_b   1.000
_cell.length_c   1.000
_cell.angle_alpha   90.00
_cell.angle_beta   90.00
_cell.angle_gamma   90.00
#
_symmetry.space_group_name_H-M   'P 1'
#
loop_
_entity.id
_entity.type
_entity.pdbx_description
1 polymer ?
#
loop_
_entity_poly.entity_id
_entity_poly.type
_entity_poly.pdbx_seq_one_letter_code
_entity_poly.pdbx_strand_id
1 'polypeptide(L)'
;MDGKRERGSDETESSTRSDTTAATAFTAMTSPTGGQILPDLKPPDERKAEGYYKWLPSRPRLVGTTAGDERWVVLPEFVEEWRESLVRGLFAIGPHSIRDCWEAGLCGEVQDALSDLPWTSIDVFRMGMDSPDYKDKPVVIWVGVETSSIPWPTVAKALRACRGLLDARNMHDVECEIRVSQVQRLAGPPLVAPTPHFWLPEEYSLQSISTTIGQSFASAKQPDIQGTLGLYLWPRRAAVEDPPMWALTCRHVALPEKASAHPDNTLYCRRNTAQPALDMLIPGSKTITNALAELRLATDAIEDRIQRNEQHHDDGGNLQLYQDLLAKYSALKKTFSAFEPLEARVAGHVVLSPPISQGWAGPLPWTRDWCLVRMELEKFGGKYPRNVVDMRAHGVLISTAIQALNPHPENKFKFVYPSNGLFPLTGTIPIDEMTKPWMLDGNGHECILVCKHGSATGLTFGAASEVKSIVRANGDTNMEWAVAGLSTNDKRFVPAFSAAGDSGAVVFDIKGRVGGLLTGGATTGVGDHIRDVSYVTPAEWLLKDIEETLGQEVKLV
;
A
#
# COMPACT_ATOMS: atom_id res chain seq x y z
N MET A 1 2.60 73.09 -24.45
CA MET A 1 2.32 72.79 -25.87
C MET A 1 0.82 72.70 -26.01
N ASP A 2 0.27 73.82 -26.47
CA ASP A 2 -0.83 73.98 -27.44
C ASP A 2 -2.13 73.18 -27.35
N GLY A 3 -3.22 73.96 -27.31
CA GLY A 3 -4.41 73.80 -28.16
C GLY A 3 -5.67 73.28 -27.46
N LYS A 4 -6.66 74.10 -27.06
CA LYS A 4 -7.78 74.66 -27.88
C LYS A 4 -8.44 73.57 -28.75
N ARG A 5 -9.76 73.36 -28.82
CA ARG A 5 -10.98 74.19 -28.72
C ARG A 5 -12.19 73.22 -28.70
N GLU A 6 -13.29 73.48 -27.98
CA GLU A 6 -14.59 74.00 -28.48
C GLU A 6 -15.08 73.34 -29.79
N ARG A 7 -16.34 72.94 -30.02
CA ARG A 7 -17.64 73.53 -29.64
C ARG A 7 -18.78 72.69 -30.28
N GLY A 8 -19.97 72.70 -29.68
CA GLY A 8 -21.28 72.72 -30.39
C GLY A 8 -22.19 71.51 -30.10
N SER A 9 -23.30 71.64 -29.36
CA SER A 9 -24.64 72.13 -29.78
C SER A 9 -25.18 71.30 -30.95
N ASP A 10 -26.31 70.59 -30.84
CA ASP A 10 -27.63 71.20 -30.84
C ASP A 10 -28.73 70.36 -30.19
N GLU A 11 -29.71 71.12 -29.71
CA GLU A 11 -31.07 70.78 -29.31
C GLU A 11 -31.91 70.20 -30.47
N THR A 12 -32.97 69.46 -30.15
CA THR A 12 -34.36 69.66 -30.65
C THR A 12 -35.24 68.50 -30.14
N GLU A 13 -36.14 68.80 -29.20
CA GLU A 13 -37.59 68.99 -29.40
C GLU A 13 -38.40 67.68 -29.44
N SER A 14 -39.19 67.39 -28.39
CA SER A 14 -40.62 67.74 -28.28
C SER A 14 -41.49 66.89 -29.24
N SER A 15 -42.42 66.07 -28.75
CA SER A 15 -43.74 66.55 -28.32
C SER A 15 -44.51 65.39 -27.63
N THR A 16 -45.08 65.60 -26.43
CA THR A 16 -46.53 65.72 -26.10
C THR A 16 -47.41 64.61 -26.68
N ARG A 17 -48.39 63.98 -26.02
CA ARG A 17 -49.40 64.29 -24.98
C ARG A 17 -50.19 62.94 -24.86
N SER A 18 -50.97 62.54 -23.87
CA SER A 18 -51.82 63.24 -22.90
C SER A 18 -52.38 62.20 -21.93
N ASP A 19 -52.71 62.70 -20.74
CA ASP A 19 -53.57 62.18 -19.67
C ASP A 19 -54.81 61.41 -20.16
N THR A 20 -55.50 60.55 -19.40
CA THR A 20 -56.19 60.87 -18.13
C THR A 20 -56.81 59.58 -17.56
N THR A 21 -56.74 59.38 -16.23
CA THR A 21 -57.79 58.92 -15.26
C THR A 21 -58.84 57.85 -15.67
N ALA A 22 -59.33 56.90 -14.86
CA ALA A 22 -59.45 56.74 -13.41
C ALA A 22 -59.85 55.28 -13.08
N ALA A 23 -59.55 54.88 -11.84
CA ALA A 23 -60.30 54.01 -10.92
C ALA A 23 -61.04 52.75 -11.44
N THR A 24 -60.69 51.59 -10.85
CA THR A 24 -61.69 50.68 -10.27
C THR A 24 -61.05 49.76 -9.24
N ALA A 25 -61.73 49.60 -8.11
CA ALA A 25 -61.30 48.88 -6.93
C ALA A 25 -61.77 47.42 -6.94
N PHE A 26 -60.97 46.57 -6.27
CA PHE A 26 -61.30 45.31 -5.60
C PHE A 26 -62.05 44.21 -6.37
N THR A 27 -61.41 43.04 -6.53
CA THR A 27 -61.90 41.75 -5.98
C THR A 27 -60.72 40.77 -5.85
N ALA A 28 -60.72 40.02 -4.75
CA ALA A 28 -59.65 39.19 -4.20
C ALA A 28 -59.11 38.08 -5.13
N MET A 29 -57.79 37.90 -5.12
CA MET A 29 -57.17 36.60 -5.33
C MET A 29 -56.35 36.23 -4.10
N THR A 30 -56.77 35.13 -3.50
CA THR A 30 -56.18 34.43 -2.36
C THR A 30 -54.68 34.23 -2.52
N SER A 31 -53.94 34.59 -1.47
CA SER A 31 -52.51 34.33 -1.31
C SER A 31 -52.20 32.83 -1.42
N PRO A 32 -51.15 32.41 -2.15
CA PRO A 32 -50.52 31.13 -1.91
C PRO A 32 -49.56 31.28 -0.72
N THR A 33 -49.88 30.57 0.36
CA THR A 33 -48.99 30.26 1.47
C THR A 33 -47.68 29.67 0.98
N GLY A 34 -46.57 30.21 1.49
CA GLY A 34 -45.22 29.74 1.21
C GLY A 34 -45.02 28.28 1.66
N GLY A 35 -44.79 27.42 0.68
CA GLY A 35 -44.15 26.12 0.85
C GLY A 35 -43.26 25.95 -0.36
N GLN A 36 -41.95 25.92 -0.18
CA GLN A 36 -41.02 25.73 -1.28
C GLN A 36 -41.19 24.28 -1.77
N ILE A 37 -41.74 24.14 -2.98
CA ILE A 37 -42.04 22.87 -3.62
C ILE A 37 -40.71 22.34 -4.16
N LEU A 38 -40.24 21.19 -3.64
CA LEU A 38 -39.20 20.39 -4.30
C LEU A 38 -39.47 20.33 -5.81
N PRO A 39 -38.49 20.62 -6.69
CA PRO A 39 -38.67 20.39 -8.11
C PRO A 39 -39.07 18.92 -8.35
N ASP A 40 -39.89 18.68 -9.37
CA ASP A 40 -40.32 17.32 -9.70
C ASP A 40 -39.09 16.45 -9.99
N LEU A 41 -38.79 15.53 -9.07
CA LEU A 41 -37.59 14.71 -9.14
C LEU A 41 -37.73 13.73 -10.32
N LYS A 42 -36.83 13.87 -11.28
CA LYS A 42 -36.69 12.96 -12.42
C LYS A 42 -35.39 12.16 -12.33
N PRO A 43 -35.38 10.91 -12.80
CA PRO A 43 -34.14 10.16 -12.91
C PRO A 43 -33.18 10.90 -13.85
N PRO A 44 -31.87 10.97 -13.53
CA PRO A 44 -30.90 11.58 -14.43
C PRO A 44 -30.86 10.79 -15.75
N ASP A 45 -30.77 11.50 -16.87
CA ASP A 45 -30.45 10.86 -18.15
C ASP A 45 -29.01 10.32 -18.14
N GLU A 46 -28.68 9.48 -19.12
CA GLU A 46 -27.38 8.80 -19.17
C GLU A 46 -26.20 9.80 -19.18
N ARG A 47 -26.36 10.88 -19.94
CA ARG A 47 -25.33 11.91 -20.09
C ARG A 47 -25.05 12.62 -18.77
N LYS A 48 -26.08 12.95 -18.01
CA LYS A 48 -25.98 13.55 -16.69
C LYS A 48 -25.44 12.53 -15.69
N ALA A 49 -25.94 11.30 -15.70
CA ALA A 49 -25.52 10.25 -14.77
C ALA A 49 -24.01 10.00 -14.82
N GLU A 50 -23.41 9.93 -16.01
CA GLU A 50 -21.97 9.72 -16.19
C GLU A 50 -21.15 11.01 -16.07
N GLY A 51 -21.71 12.14 -16.47
CA GLY A 51 -20.97 13.40 -16.58
C GLY A 51 -20.93 14.25 -15.30
N TYR A 52 -21.88 14.07 -14.38
CA TYR A 52 -22.08 14.97 -13.22
C TYR A 52 -20.83 15.14 -12.35
N TYR A 53 -20.11 14.03 -12.10
CA TYR A 53 -18.91 14.01 -11.26
C TYR A 53 -17.60 13.82 -12.03
N LYS A 54 -17.56 14.13 -13.33
CA LYS A 54 -16.36 13.92 -14.17
C LYS A 54 -15.10 14.66 -13.67
N TRP A 55 -15.29 15.70 -12.86
CA TRP A 55 -14.26 16.50 -12.21
C TRP A 55 -13.69 15.87 -10.92
N LEU A 56 -14.33 14.82 -10.37
CA LEU A 56 -13.78 14.05 -9.25
C LEU A 56 -12.82 12.95 -9.75
N PRO A 57 -11.79 12.56 -8.96
CA PRO A 57 -10.82 11.53 -9.36
C PRO A 57 -11.45 10.19 -9.76
N SER A 58 -12.40 9.68 -8.97
CA SER A 58 -13.06 8.40 -9.22
C SER A 58 -14.23 8.48 -10.19
N ARG A 59 -14.65 9.69 -10.60
CA ARG A 59 -15.75 9.95 -11.55
C ARG A 59 -17.00 9.10 -11.30
N PRO A 60 -17.58 9.13 -10.08
CA PRO A 60 -18.72 8.27 -9.75
C PRO A 60 -19.94 8.59 -10.61
N ARG A 61 -20.84 7.62 -10.76
CA ARG A 61 -22.11 7.80 -11.47
C ARG A 61 -23.16 8.42 -10.54
N LEU A 62 -23.86 9.46 -10.98
CA LEU A 62 -25.00 10.04 -10.27
C LEU A 62 -26.23 9.14 -10.41
N VAL A 63 -26.93 8.89 -9.29
CA VAL A 63 -28.18 8.12 -9.22
C VAL A 63 -29.38 9.05 -9.02
N GLY A 64 -29.23 10.13 -8.25
CA GLY A 64 -30.30 11.12 -8.06
C GLY A 64 -29.82 12.32 -7.23
N THR A 65 -30.53 13.44 -7.32
CA THR A 65 -30.19 14.69 -6.62
C THR A 65 -31.46 15.49 -6.31
N THR A 66 -31.48 16.20 -5.18
CA THR A 66 -32.54 17.17 -4.85
C THR A 66 -32.43 18.47 -5.65
N ALA A 67 -31.26 18.78 -6.21
CA ALA A 67 -31.00 20.01 -6.96
C ALA A 67 -31.59 20.02 -8.39
N GLY A 68 -32.21 18.92 -8.83
CA GLY A 68 -32.80 18.82 -10.17
C GLY A 68 -31.77 19.07 -11.29
N ASP A 69 -32.18 19.78 -12.34
CA ASP A 69 -31.32 20.13 -13.49
C ASP A 69 -30.55 21.46 -13.31
N GLU A 70 -30.81 22.21 -12.24
CA GLU A 70 -30.29 23.57 -12.06
C GLU A 70 -28.75 23.65 -12.00
N ARG A 71 -28.08 22.55 -11.65
CA ARG A 71 -26.60 22.49 -11.54
C ARG A 71 -25.90 21.66 -12.61
N TRP A 72 -26.64 21.07 -13.54
CA TRP A 72 -26.05 20.30 -14.62
C TRP A 72 -25.64 21.24 -15.77
N VAL A 73 -24.34 21.54 -15.85
CA VAL A 73 -23.78 22.38 -16.92
C VAL A 73 -23.06 21.49 -17.92
N VAL A 74 -23.61 21.39 -19.13
CA VAL A 74 -22.93 20.79 -20.27
C VAL A 74 -21.90 21.79 -20.80
N LEU A 75 -20.62 21.58 -20.49
CA LEU A 75 -19.56 22.36 -21.10
C LEU A 75 -19.40 21.96 -22.59
N PRO A 76 -19.37 22.92 -23.54
CA PRO A 76 -19.13 22.62 -24.95
C PRO A 76 -17.76 21.94 -25.14
N GLU A 77 -17.69 20.95 -26.04
CA GLU A 77 -16.49 20.13 -26.27
C GLU A 77 -15.26 20.91 -26.76
N PHE A 78 -15.42 22.17 -27.21
CA PHE A 78 -14.38 22.94 -27.93
C PHE A 78 -13.74 24.09 -27.14
N VAL A 79 -14.00 24.25 -25.84
CA VAL A 79 -13.46 25.39 -25.08
C VAL A 79 -12.31 24.95 -24.17
N GLU A 80 -11.14 24.71 -24.75
CA GLU A 80 -9.90 24.40 -24.02
C GLU A 80 -9.40 25.57 -23.15
N GLU A 81 -9.69 26.82 -23.55
CA GLU A 81 -9.22 28.04 -22.86
C GLU A 81 -9.84 28.30 -21.48
N TRP A 82 -10.93 27.61 -21.11
CA TRP A 82 -11.58 27.74 -19.78
C TRP A 82 -11.23 26.62 -18.80
N ARG A 83 -10.41 25.64 -19.20
CA ARG A 83 -10.07 24.49 -18.34
C ARG A 83 -9.16 24.87 -17.17
N GLU A 84 -8.39 25.96 -17.27
CA GLU A 84 -7.42 26.35 -16.24
C GLU A 84 -8.04 27.20 -15.10
N SER A 85 -9.23 27.78 -15.32
CA SER A 85 -9.85 28.76 -14.40
C SER A 85 -11.01 28.20 -13.57
N LEU A 86 -11.42 26.94 -13.78
CA LEU A 86 -12.59 26.34 -13.14
C LEU A 86 -12.23 25.05 -12.36
N VAL A 87 -11.46 25.17 -11.28
CA VAL A 87 -11.19 24.04 -10.37
C VAL A 87 -12.48 23.73 -9.59
N ARG A 88 -13.04 22.53 -9.77
CA ARG A 88 -14.12 22.01 -8.91
C ARG A 88 -13.56 21.01 -7.92
N GLY A 89 -14.10 20.98 -6.72
CA GLY A 89 -13.58 20.13 -5.65
C GLY A 89 -14.58 19.82 -4.55
N LEU A 90 -14.13 18.97 -3.62
CA LEU A 90 -14.74 18.76 -2.32
C LEU A 90 -14.05 19.68 -1.31
N PHE A 91 -14.83 20.37 -0.49
CA PHE A 91 -14.32 21.31 0.51
C PHE A 91 -14.95 21.06 1.87
N ALA A 92 -14.22 21.41 2.93
CA ALA A 92 -14.75 21.40 4.29
C ALA A 92 -15.96 22.34 4.41
N ILE A 93 -16.89 22.01 5.31
CA ILE A 93 -18.17 22.72 5.48
C ILE A 93 -17.97 24.19 5.88
N GLY A 94 -16.98 24.51 6.72
CA GLY A 94 -16.78 25.87 7.24
C GLY A 94 -17.91 26.31 8.19
N PRO A 95 -18.20 27.62 8.33
CA PRO A 95 -19.35 28.10 9.10
C PRO A 95 -20.67 27.71 8.42
N HIS A 96 -21.47 26.85 9.08
CA HIS A 96 -22.79 26.42 8.60
C HIS A 96 -23.58 25.72 9.73
N SER A 97 -24.89 25.94 9.81
CA SER A 97 -25.77 25.40 10.88
C SER A 97 -25.83 23.87 10.91
N ILE A 98 -25.64 23.20 9.77
CA ILE A 98 -25.60 21.73 9.67
C ILE A 98 -24.57 21.11 10.61
N ARG A 99 -23.46 21.79 10.93
CA ARG A 99 -22.40 21.22 11.80
C ARG A 99 -22.91 20.94 13.20
N ASP A 100 -23.69 21.88 13.74
CA ASP A 100 -24.27 21.75 15.06
C ASP A 100 -25.47 20.79 15.05
N CYS A 101 -26.22 20.77 13.95
CA CYS A 101 -27.39 19.90 13.81
C CYS A 101 -27.03 18.43 13.54
N TRP A 102 -25.90 18.16 12.87
CA TRP A 102 -25.53 16.83 12.38
C TRP A 102 -25.43 15.81 13.52
N GLU A 103 -24.56 16.07 14.50
CA GLU A 103 -24.36 15.22 15.67
C GLU A 103 -25.49 15.34 16.70
N ALA A 104 -26.27 16.43 16.66
CA ALA A 104 -27.41 16.65 17.56
C ALA A 104 -28.67 15.83 17.20
N GLY A 105 -28.58 14.94 16.20
CA GLY A 105 -29.63 13.97 15.86
C GLY A 105 -29.96 13.88 14.38
N LEU A 106 -29.60 14.90 13.58
CA LEU A 106 -29.89 14.90 12.14
C LEU A 106 -29.23 13.72 11.42
N CYS A 107 -28.02 13.30 11.83
CA CYS A 107 -27.34 12.14 11.25
C CYS A 107 -28.19 10.85 11.37
N GLY A 108 -28.81 10.61 12.53
CA GLY A 108 -29.68 9.45 12.75
C GLY A 108 -30.97 9.53 11.92
N GLU A 109 -31.61 10.70 11.87
CA GLU A 109 -32.81 10.90 11.05
C GLU A 109 -32.54 10.73 9.55
N VAL A 110 -31.37 11.18 9.07
CA VAL A 110 -30.93 10.96 7.68
C VAL A 110 -30.69 9.48 7.42
N GLN A 111 -30.10 8.74 8.35
CA GLN A 111 -29.95 7.27 8.22
C GLN A 111 -31.32 6.58 8.12
N ASP A 112 -32.28 6.99 8.95
CA ASP A 112 -33.66 6.47 8.91
C ASP A 112 -34.36 6.82 7.60
N ALA A 113 -34.18 8.05 7.09
CA ALA A 113 -34.74 8.47 5.80
C ALA A 113 -34.16 7.69 4.61
N LEU A 114 -32.95 7.17 4.75
CA LEU A 114 -32.23 6.40 3.74
C LEU A 114 -32.38 4.87 3.93
N SER A 115 -33.18 4.39 4.89
CA SER A 115 -33.25 2.97 5.28
C SER A 115 -33.61 2.00 4.15
N ASP A 116 -34.35 2.48 3.15
CA ASP A 116 -34.77 1.68 1.99
C ASP A 116 -33.68 1.58 0.90
N LEU A 117 -32.56 2.29 1.06
CA LEU A 117 -31.43 2.25 0.14
C LEU A 117 -30.30 1.38 0.69
N PRO A 118 -29.60 0.60 -0.18
CA PRO A 118 -28.37 -0.09 0.19
C PRO A 118 -27.19 0.90 0.22
N TRP A 119 -27.24 1.87 1.15
CA TRP A 119 -26.21 2.89 1.26
C TRP A 119 -24.92 2.33 1.86
N THR A 120 -23.79 2.81 1.37
CA THR A 120 -22.43 2.40 1.76
C THR A 120 -21.70 3.50 2.52
N SER A 121 -21.98 4.77 2.21
CA SER A 121 -21.45 5.95 2.91
C SER A 121 -22.46 7.09 2.95
N ILE A 122 -22.36 7.96 3.95
CA ILE A 122 -23.08 9.23 4.03
C ILE A 122 -22.05 10.29 4.41
N ASP A 123 -21.72 11.16 3.46
CA ASP A 123 -20.68 12.16 3.60
C ASP A 123 -21.31 13.57 3.58
N VAL A 124 -20.72 14.56 4.25
CA VAL A 124 -21.21 15.95 4.19
C VAL A 124 -20.06 16.88 3.83
N PHE A 125 -20.13 17.44 2.63
CA PHE A 125 -19.09 18.32 2.09
C PHE A 125 -19.69 19.52 1.38
N ARG A 126 -18.88 20.56 1.18
CA ARG A 126 -19.16 21.56 0.16
C ARG A 126 -18.67 21.04 -1.19
N MET A 127 -19.52 21.14 -2.21
CA MET A 127 -19.22 20.63 -3.55
C MET A 127 -19.48 21.72 -4.58
N GLY A 128 -18.48 22.02 -5.41
CA GLY A 128 -18.64 23.06 -6.43
C GLY A 128 -17.31 23.68 -6.84
N MET A 129 -17.37 24.95 -7.23
CA MET A 129 -16.20 25.71 -7.69
C MET A 129 -15.28 26.08 -6.52
N ASP A 130 -13.97 26.08 -6.74
CA ASP A 130 -13.00 26.66 -5.83
C ASP A 130 -13.10 28.19 -5.85
N SER A 131 -14.11 28.69 -5.13
CA SER A 131 -14.46 30.11 -5.01
C SER A 131 -14.54 30.50 -3.54
N PRO A 132 -14.18 31.73 -3.14
CA PRO A 132 -14.42 32.22 -1.80
C PRO A 132 -15.90 32.33 -1.45
N ASP A 133 -16.81 32.42 -2.44
CA ASP A 133 -18.25 32.47 -2.20
C ASP A 133 -18.81 31.06 -1.93
N TYR A 134 -19.45 30.88 -0.77
CA TYR A 134 -20.11 29.62 -0.41
C TYR A 134 -21.30 29.27 -1.31
N LYS A 135 -21.88 30.24 -2.02
CA LYS A 135 -22.95 29.99 -3.00
C LYS A 135 -22.47 29.15 -4.19
N ASP A 136 -21.19 29.24 -4.54
CA ASP A 136 -20.60 28.48 -5.64
C ASP A 136 -20.20 27.05 -5.23
N LYS A 137 -20.26 26.75 -3.92
CA LYS A 137 -19.94 25.45 -3.30
C LYS A 137 -20.91 25.11 -2.15
N PRO A 138 -22.18 24.82 -2.50
CA PRO A 138 -23.24 24.45 -1.56
C PRO A 138 -22.88 23.20 -0.75
N VAL A 139 -23.50 23.07 0.42
CA VAL A 139 -23.35 21.87 1.25
C VAL A 139 -24.16 20.73 0.63
N VAL A 140 -23.59 19.54 0.58
CA VAL A 140 -24.21 18.35 0.02
C VAL A 140 -24.09 17.21 1.01
N ILE A 141 -25.23 16.61 1.38
CA ILE A 141 -25.31 15.27 1.95
C ILE A 141 -25.12 14.30 0.78
N TRP A 142 -23.98 13.64 0.75
CA TRP A 142 -23.49 12.87 -0.38
C TRP A 142 -23.50 11.38 -0.04
N VAL A 143 -24.52 10.69 -0.53
CA VAL A 143 -24.82 9.29 -0.20
C VAL A 143 -24.22 8.35 -1.25
N GLY A 144 -23.42 7.39 -0.81
CA GLY A 144 -22.90 6.30 -1.64
C GLY A 144 -23.85 5.10 -1.62
N VAL A 145 -24.10 4.48 -2.78
CA VAL A 145 -24.82 3.20 -2.91
C VAL A 145 -24.03 2.22 -3.78
N GLU A 146 -24.19 0.92 -3.53
CA GLU A 146 -23.38 -0.11 -4.21
C GLU A 146 -23.68 -0.24 -5.72
N THR A 147 -24.90 0.10 -6.15
CA THR A 147 -25.33 -0.05 -7.54
C THR A 147 -26.24 1.09 -7.98
N SER A 148 -26.23 1.41 -9.28
CA SER A 148 -27.20 2.32 -9.89
C SER A 148 -28.53 1.64 -10.21
N SER A 149 -28.62 0.31 -10.12
CA SER A 149 -29.82 -0.48 -10.44
C SER A 149 -30.87 -0.46 -9.32
N ILE A 150 -31.14 0.72 -8.76
CA ILE A 150 -32.15 0.94 -7.72
C ILE A 150 -33.42 1.50 -8.39
N PRO A 151 -34.62 0.97 -8.09
CA PRO A 151 -35.86 1.52 -8.63
C PRO A 151 -36.00 3.02 -8.31
N TRP A 152 -36.26 3.84 -9.33
CA TRP A 152 -36.42 5.29 -9.17
C TRP A 152 -37.40 5.71 -8.07
N PRO A 153 -38.57 5.06 -7.88
CA PRO A 153 -39.48 5.40 -6.78
C PRO A 153 -38.82 5.34 -5.40
N THR A 154 -37.90 4.38 -5.18
CA THR A 154 -37.15 4.25 -3.93
C THR A 154 -36.15 5.38 -3.76
N VAL A 155 -35.38 5.69 -4.80
CA VAL A 155 -34.43 6.82 -4.82
C VAL A 155 -35.16 8.14 -4.56
N ALA A 156 -36.28 8.39 -5.26
CA ALA A 156 -37.07 9.59 -5.12
C ALA A 156 -37.72 9.71 -3.74
N LYS A 157 -38.17 8.60 -3.14
CA LYS A 157 -38.68 8.58 -1.76
C LYS A 157 -37.60 9.03 -0.77
N ALA A 158 -36.41 8.46 -0.87
CA ALA A 158 -35.27 8.79 -0.03
C ALA A 158 -34.84 10.27 -0.15
N LEU A 159 -34.70 10.78 -1.38
CA LEU A 159 -34.37 12.19 -1.63
C LEU A 159 -35.42 13.15 -1.05
N ARG A 160 -36.72 12.83 -1.20
CA ARG A 160 -37.82 13.63 -0.61
C ARG A 160 -37.77 13.61 0.91
N ALA A 161 -37.49 12.46 1.52
CA ALA A 161 -37.37 12.33 2.97
C ALA A 161 -36.20 13.18 3.50
N CYS A 162 -35.01 13.05 2.90
CA CYS A 162 -33.85 13.87 3.26
C CYS A 162 -34.13 15.37 3.13
N ARG A 163 -34.74 15.79 2.02
CA ARG A 163 -35.13 17.20 1.83
C ARG A 163 -36.10 17.69 2.92
N GLY A 164 -37.13 16.89 3.25
CA GLY A 164 -38.10 17.25 4.29
C GLY A 164 -37.45 17.48 5.66
N LEU A 165 -36.45 16.66 6.02
CA LEU A 165 -35.67 16.82 7.25
C LEU A 165 -34.86 18.10 7.28
N LEU A 166 -34.29 18.50 6.13
CA LEU A 166 -33.51 19.72 5.97
C LEU A 166 -34.40 20.98 5.99
N ASP A 167 -35.56 20.91 5.34
CA ASP A 167 -36.53 22.03 5.31
C ASP A 167 -37.14 22.30 6.68
N ALA A 168 -37.45 21.24 7.45
CA ALA A 168 -37.91 21.37 8.84
C ALA A 168 -36.92 22.13 9.75
N ARG A 169 -35.67 22.28 9.31
CA ARG A 169 -34.58 22.96 10.02
C ARG A 169 -34.11 24.23 9.31
N ASN A 170 -34.86 24.71 8.32
CA ASN A 170 -34.54 25.89 7.50
C ASN A 170 -33.17 25.78 6.78
N MET A 171 -32.72 24.58 6.43
CA MET A 171 -31.45 24.33 5.71
C MET A 171 -31.68 24.18 4.21
N HIS A 172 -32.26 25.21 3.59
CA HIS A 172 -32.60 25.21 2.16
C HIS A 172 -31.39 25.24 1.23
N ASP A 173 -30.20 25.55 1.76
CA ASP A 173 -28.92 25.63 1.04
C ASP A 173 -28.08 24.33 1.10
N VAL A 174 -28.63 23.27 1.71
CA VAL A 174 -28.05 21.93 1.76
C VAL A 174 -28.76 21.04 0.75
N GLU A 175 -28.05 20.35 -0.13
CA GLU A 175 -28.63 19.36 -1.04
C GLU A 175 -28.39 17.93 -0.58
N CYS A 176 -29.15 16.99 -1.13
CA CYS A 176 -28.90 15.55 -1.01
C CYS A 176 -28.64 14.96 -2.40
N GLU A 177 -27.52 14.26 -2.55
CA GLU A 177 -27.09 13.63 -3.80
C GLU A 177 -26.73 12.16 -3.55
N ILE A 178 -27.16 11.27 -4.45
CA ILE A 178 -26.90 9.83 -4.37
C ILE A 178 -26.01 9.43 -5.56
N ARG A 179 -24.94 8.69 -5.28
CA ARG A 179 -23.98 8.22 -6.29
C ARG A 179 -23.69 6.73 -6.13
N VAL A 180 -23.23 6.10 -7.20
CA VAL A 180 -22.59 4.78 -7.09
C VAL A 180 -21.24 4.93 -6.41
N SER A 181 -21.08 4.27 -5.27
CA SER A 181 -19.83 4.24 -4.49
C SER A 181 -19.81 3.04 -3.56
N GLN A 182 -18.64 2.43 -3.40
CA GLN A 182 -18.38 1.42 -2.38
C GLN A 182 -17.31 1.96 -1.43
N VAL A 183 -17.55 1.83 -0.13
CA VAL A 183 -16.51 2.10 0.87
C VAL A 183 -15.50 0.97 0.79
N GLN A 184 -14.35 1.27 0.22
CA GLN A 184 -13.18 0.40 0.32
C GLN A 184 -12.41 0.79 1.58
N ARG A 185 -12.13 -0.19 2.44
CA ARG A 185 -11.11 0.01 3.47
C ARG A 185 -9.79 0.22 2.76
N LEU A 186 -9.02 1.21 3.20
CA LEU A 186 -7.73 1.57 2.59
C LEU A 186 -6.64 0.50 2.78
N ALA A 187 -6.93 -0.61 3.46
CA ALA A 187 -6.09 -1.79 3.38
C ALA A 187 -6.21 -2.41 1.99
N GLY A 188 -5.16 -2.27 1.18
CA GLY A 188 -5.02 -3.06 -0.04
C GLY A 188 -5.16 -4.58 0.22
N PRO A 189 -5.17 -5.43 -0.81
CA PRO A 189 -5.41 -6.87 -0.66
C PRO A 189 -4.51 -7.47 0.43
N PRO A 190 -5.05 -8.33 1.31
CA PRO A 190 -4.26 -8.95 2.38
C PRO A 190 -3.16 -9.83 1.77
N LEU A 191 -2.01 -9.88 2.46
CA LEU A 191 -0.96 -10.83 2.15
C LEU A 191 -1.45 -12.26 2.37
N VAL A 192 -0.89 -13.17 1.58
CA VAL A 192 -1.28 -14.56 1.60
C VAL A 192 -0.62 -15.26 2.79
N ALA A 193 -1.41 -15.95 3.60
CA ALA A 193 -0.85 -16.83 4.62
C ALA A 193 -0.09 -17.97 3.93
N PRO A 194 1.13 -18.33 4.38
CA PRO A 194 1.87 -19.42 3.75
C PRO A 194 1.05 -20.72 3.81
N THR A 195 0.87 -21.37 2.66
CA THR A 195 0.12 -22.63 2.57
C THR A 195 0.97 -23.77 3.13
N PRO A 196 0.38 -24.69 3.93
CA PRO A 196 1.09 -25.87 4.43
C PRO A 196 1.15 -27.02 3.42
N HIS A 197 0.54 -26.85 2.24
CA HIS A 197 0.57 -27.84 1.17
C HIS A 197 1.94 -27.78 0.49
N PHE A 198 2.48 -28.95 0.10
CA PHE A 198 3.92 -29.10 -0.16
C PHE A 198 4.28 -29.29 -1.65
N TRP A 199 3.28 -29.37 -2.53
CA TRP A 199 3.43 -30.08 -3.81
C TRP A 199 3.16 -29.23 -5.06
N LEU A 200 2.89 -27.93 -4.95
CA LEU A 200 2.41 -27.14 -6.07
C LEU A 200 3.41 -26.04 -6.47
N PRO A 201 4.01 -26.09 -7.68
CA PRO A 201 4.93 -25.05 -8.16
C PRO A 201 4.35 -23.62 -8.14
N GLU A 202 3.02 -23.48 -8.26
CA GLU A 202 2.33 -22.18 -8.12
C GLU A 202 2.53 -21.51 -6.74
N GLU A 203 2.90 -22.26 -5.70
CA GLU A 203 3.14 -21.71 -4.36
C GLU A 203 4.39 -20.84 -4.31
N TYR A 204 5.39 -21.08 -5.16
CA TYR A 204 6.58 -20.23 -5.25
C TYR A 204 6.22 -18.80 -5.68
N SER A 205 5.27 -18.65 -6.61
CA SER A 205 4.85 -17.33 -7.06
C SER A 205 4.26 -16.53 -5.90
N LEU A 206 3.38 -17.15 -5.10
CA LEU A 206 2.71 -16.54 -3.95
C LEU A 206 3.68 -16.10 -2.84
N GLN A 207 4.91 -16.62 -2.82
CA GLN A 207 5.89 -16.26 -1.79
C GLN A 207 6.09 -14.76 -1.72
N SER A 208 6.19 -14.09 -2.87
CA SER A 208 6.43 -12.64 -2.98
C SER A 208 5.33 -11.74 -2.42
N ILE A 209 4.15 -12.30 -2.12
CA ILE A 209 3.01 -11.62 -1.50
C ILE A 209 2.55 -12.36 -0.23
N SER A 210 3.44 -13.15 0.37
CA SER A 210 3.12 -13.92 1.58
C SER A 210 3.41 -13.15 2.86
N THR A 211 2.89 -13.66 3.98
CA THR A 211 3.14 -13.13 5.33
C THR A 211 4.46 -13.63 5.95
N THR A 212 5.25 -14.43 5.22
CA THR A 212 6.57 -14.91 5.69
C THR A 212 7.59 -13.77 5.73
N ILE A 213 8.77 -14.00 6.30
CA ILE A 213 9.90 -13.07 6.16
C ILE A 213 10.65 -13.32 4.83
N GLY A 214 11.59 -12.44 4.48
CA GLY A 214 12.32 -12.56 3.22
C GLY A 214 11.61 -11.93 2.02
N GLN A 215 10.51 -11.21 2.28
CA GLN A 215 9.70 -10.52 1.27
C GLN A 215 10.41 -9.30 0.70
N SER A 216 10.09 -8.96 -0.55
CA SER A 216 10.45 -7.67 -1.11
C SER A 216 9.84 -6.54 -0.29
N PHE A 217 10.67 -5.59 0.09
CA PHE A 217 10.25 -4.46 0.91
C PHE A 217 10.87 -3.17 0.37
N ALA A 218 10.02 -2.17 0.10
CA ALA A 218 10.44 -0.96 -0.59
C ALA A 218 9.77 0.29 0.00
N SER A 219 10.46 1.43 -0.09
CA SER A 219 9.87 2.73 0.21
C SER A 219 8.84 3.10 -0.84
N ALA A 220 7.68 3.62 -0.45
CA ALA A 220 6.69 4.13 -1.40
C ALA A 220 7.22 5.31 -2.24
N LYS A 221 8.24 6.02 -1.76
CA LYS A 221 8.90 7.11 -2.49
C LYS A 221 9.86 6.63 -3.58
N GLN A 222 10.40 5.42 -3.43
CA GLN A 222 11.31 4.80 -4.41
C GLN A 222 10.97 3.32 -4.56
N PRO A 223 9.81 2.99 -5.12
CA PRO A 223 9.27 1.64 -5.07
C PRO A 223 10.08 0.65 -5.93
N ASP A 224 10.95 1.12 -6.82
CA ASP A 224 11.86 0.32 -7.63
C ASP A 224 13.18 -0.04 -6.91
N ILE A 225 13.49 0.66 -5.82
CA ILE A 225 14.61 0.33 -4.93
C ILE A 225 14.05 -0.50 -3.78
N GLN A 226 14.33 -1.79 -3.82
CA GLN A 226 13.83 -2.76 -2.85
C GLN A 226 14.97 -3.41 -2.10
N GLY A 227 14.70 -3.69 -0.83
CA GLY A 227 15.46 -4.62 -0.01
C GLY A 227 14.54 -5.75 0.43
N THR A 228 14.80 -6.27 1.62
CA THR A 228 14.12 -7.42 2.18
C THR A 228 13.50 -7.10 3.54
N LEU A 229 12.28 -7.61 3.79
CA LEU A 229 11.69 -7.66 5.12
C LEU A 229 12.42 -8.72 5.95
N GLY A 230 13.08 -8.28 7.01
CA GLY A 230 13.93 -9.13 7.85
C GLY A 230 13.17 -9.89 8.92
N LEU A 231 12.73 -9.20 9.96
CA LEU A 231 12.03 -9.80 11.10
C LEU A 231 10.73 -9.06 11.39
N TYR A 232 9.77 -9.78 11.93
CA TYR A 232 8.70 -9.19 12.69
C TYR A 232 9.12 -9.10 14.17
N LEU A 233 8.86 -7.96 14.79
CA LEU A 233 9.16 -7.67 16.19
C LEU A 233 7.91 -7.19 16.91
N TRP A 234 7.78 -7.59 18.18
CA TRP A 234 6.68 -7.20 19.05
C TRP A 234 7.19 -6.67 20.37
N PRO A 235 6.42 -5.78 21.03
CA PRO A 235 6.68 -5.45 22.43
C PRO A 235 6.69 -6.72 23.27
N ARG A 236 7.71 -6.89 24.12
CA ARG A 236 7.73 -8.02 25.07
C ARG A 236 6.60 -7.90 26.10
N ARG A 237 6.29 -6.67 26.50
CA ARG A 237 5.15 -6.32 27.35
C ARG A 237 4.20 -5.43 26.57
N ALA A 238 2.97 -5.87 26.37
CA ALA A 238 1.92 -5.03 25.79
C ALA A 238 1.43 -4.07 26.86
N ALA A 239 1.71 -2.77 26.70
CA ALA A 239 1.19 -1.72 27.57
C ALA A 239 -0.23 -1.26 27.17
N VAL A 240 -0.75 -1.75 26.04
CA VAL A 240 -2.01 -1.34 25.42
C VAL A 240 -2.77 -2.55 24.88
N GLU A 241 -4.09 -2.42 24.77
CA GLU A 241 -4.91 -3.32 23.94
C GLU A 241 -4.48 -3.14 22.48
N ASP A 242 -4.17 -4.25 21.80
CA ASP A 242 -3.53 -4.31 20.47
C ASP A 242 -2.12 -3.67 20.38
N PRO A 243 -1.07 -4.38 20.83
CA PRO A 243 0.30 -3.88 20.73
C PRO A 243 0.72 -3.68 19.28
N PRO A 244 1.53 -2.63 18.98
CA PRO A 244 2.03 -2.43 17.63
C PRO A 244 2.86 -3.62 17.18
N MET A 245 2.71 -3.98 15.91
CA MET A 245 3.59 -4.91 15.22
C MET A 245 4.61 -4.14 14.41
N TRP A 246 5.89 -4.50 14.52
CA TRP A 246 6.95 -3.90 13.73
C TRP A 246 7.55 -4.90 12.76
N ALA A 247 7.93 -4.42 11.57
CA ALA A 247 8.87 -5.09 10.70
C ALA A 247 10.23 -4.41 10.77
N LEU A 248 11.29 -5.21 10.71
CA LEU A 248 12.68 -4.80 10.71
C LEU A 248 13.27 -4.94 9.30
N THR A 249 13.97 -3.91 8.83
CA THR A 249 14.78 -3.92 7.61
C THR A 249 15.95 -2.94 7.77
N CYS A 250 16.79 -2.75 6.74
CA CYS A 250 17.87 -1.76 6.79
C CYS A 250 17.36 -0.32 6.62
N ARG A 251 18.07 0.66 7.16
CA ARG A 251 17.76 2.08 6.95
C ARG A 251 17.85 2.43 5.48
N HIS A 252 18.93 2.04 4.80
CA HIS A 252 19.13 2.41 3.40
C HIS A 252 18.08 1.78 2.45
N VAL A 253 17.33 0.78 2.91
CA VAL A 253 16.19 0.20 2.19
C VAL A 253 14.94 1.05 2.35
N ALA A 254 14.60 1.43 3.59
CA ALA A 254 13.40 2.21 3.88
C ALA A 254 13.57 3.72 3.58
N LEU A 255 14.78 4.24 3.75
CA LEU A 255 15.20 5.64 3.61
C LEU A 255 16.41 5.77 2.66
N PRO A 256 16.28 5.39 1.38
CA PRO A 256 17.37 5.46 0.41
C PRO A 256 17.84 6.90 0.16
N GLU A 257 19.15 7.13 0.11
CA GLU A 257 19.76 8.47 -0.01
C GLU A 257 19.35 9.21 -1.30
N LYS A 258 19.19 8.49 -2.41
CA LYS A 258 18.98 9.09 -3.73
C LYS A 258 17.60 9.72 -3.94
N ALA A 259 16.59 9.45 -3.10
CA ALA A 259 15.34 10.22 -3.13
C ALA A 259 14.54 10.26 -1.81
N SER A 260 15.16 10.09 -0.65
CA SER A 260 14.42 10.25 0.61
C SER A 260 14.11 11.73 0.90
N ALA A 261 13.02 11.97 1.64
CA ALA A 261 12.83 13.24 2.35
C ALA A 261 13.74 13.37 3.59
N HIS A 262 14.67 12.42 3.79
CA HIS A 262 15.64 12.36 4.90
C HIS A 262 17.07 12.06 4.39
N PRO A 263 17.60 12.88 3.46
CA PRO A 263 18.90 12.65 2.81
C PRO A 263 20.10 12.90 3.74
N ASP A 264 19.87 13.41 4.94
CA ASP A 264 20.90 13.89 5.88
C ASP A 264 21.48 12.81 6.79
N ASN A 265 21.11 11.53 6.57
CA ASN A 265 21.47 10.42 7.45
C ASN A 265 21.14 10.71 8.93
N THR A 266 20.08 11.47 9.22
CA THR A 266 19.69 11.78 10.61
C THR A 266 18.73 10.75 11.18
N LEU A 267 18.51 10.83 12.50
CA LEU A 267 17.50 10.07 13.20
C LEU A 267 16.12 10.40 12.63
N TYR A 268 15.47 9.39 12.05
CA TYR A 268 14.05 9.45 11.75
C TYR A 268 13.26 8.90 12.93
N CYS A 269 12.29 9.67 13.43
CA CYS A 269 11.33 9.21 14.43
C CYS A 269 9.98 9.86 14.16
N ARG A 270 8.96 9.04 13.90
CA ARG A 270 7.59 9.53 13.72
C ARG A 270 6.96 9.77 15.09
N ARG A 271 6.79 11.03 15.46
CA ARG A 271 6.35 11.45 16.81
C ARG A 271 4.84 11.56 16.95
N ASN A 272 4.12 11.84 15.87
CA ASN A 272 2.67 11.97 15.89
C ASN A 272 2.05 11.72 14.50
N THR A 273 0.73 11.66 14.44
CA THR A 273 -0.03 11.39 13.21
C THR A 273 -0.06 12.55 12.22
N ALA A 274 0.25 13.79 12.65
CA ALA A 274 0.33 14.95 11.79
C ALA A 274 1.61 14.98 10.93
N GLN A 275 2.65 14.22 11.32
CA GLN A 275 3.83 14.02 10.50
C GLN A 275 3.50 13.08 9.32
N PRO A 276 3.88 13.44 8.08
CA PRO A 276 3.73 12.57 6.92
C PRO A 276 4.32 11.19 7.20
N ALA A 277 3.53 10.14 6.98
CA ALA A 277 4.02 8.78 7.07
C ALA A 277 4.99 8.50 5.90
N LEU A 278 6.05 7.74 6.19
CA LEU A 278 6.89 7.17 5.15
C LEU A 278 6.45 5.73 4.95
N ASP A 279 5.59 5.54 3.95
CA ASP A 279 4.96 4.25 3.71
C ASP A 279 5.95 3.26 3.11
N MET A 280 5.75 2.00 3.47
CA MET A 280 6.53 0.86 3.03
C MET A 280 5.62 -0.14 2.33
N LEU A 281 6.13 -0.69 1.22
CA LEU A 281 5.39 -1.51 0.28
C LEU A 281 5.80 -2.97 0.36
N ILE A 282 4.79 -3.86 0.31
CA ILE A 282 4.97 -5.28 0.02
C ILE A 282 3.98 -5.64 -1.10
N PRO A 283 4.45 -6.11 -2.27
CA PRO A 283 5.86 -6.18 -2.71
C PRO A 283 6.38 -4.84 -3.26
N GLY A 284 7.70 -4.71 -3.48
CA GLY A 284 8.28 -3.62 -4.26
C GLY A 284 7.87 -3.66 -5.75
N SER A 285 8.00 -2.54 -6.47
CA SER A 285 7.55 -2.41 -7.88
C SER A 285 8.24 -3.40 -8.81
N LYS A 286 9.57 -3.54 -8.71
CA LYS A 286 10.31 -4.52 -9.52
C LYS A 286 9.81 -5.96 -9.28
N THR A 287 9.46 -6.30 -8.05
CA THR A 287 8.95 -7.64 -7.71
C THR A 287 7.59 -7.91 -8.32
N ILE A 288 6.63 -6.99 -8.18
CA ILE A 288 5.28 -7.17 -8.76
C ILE A 288 5.32 -7.20 -10.29
N THR A 289 6.12 -6.32 -10.90
CA THR A 289 6.29 -6.29 -12.37
C THR A 289 6.87 -7.59 -12.89
N ASN A 290 7.91 -8.12 -12.24
CA ASN A 290 8.50 -9.40 -12.63
C ASN A 290 7.53 -10.56 -12.46
N ALA A 291 6.82 -10.64 -11.33
CA ALA A 291 5.85 -11.69 -11.08
C ALA A 291 4.72 -11.70 -12.13
N LEU A 292 4.17 -10.53 -12.46
CA LEU A 292 3.14 -10.41 -13.51
C LEU A 292 3.66 -10.77 -14.89
N ALA A 293 4.91 -10.41 -15.22
CA ALA A 293 5.54 -10.77 -16.48
C ALA A 293 5.75 -12.30 -16.60
N GLU A 294 6.24 -12.95 -15.54
CA GLU A 294 6.40 -14.41 -15.49
C GLU A 294 5.06 -15.14 -15.61
N LEU A 295 4.04 -14.69 -14.88
CA LEU A 295 2.69 -15.27 -14.97
C LEU A 295 2.09 -15.11 -16.36
N ARG A 296 2.32 -13.98 -17.02
CA ARG A 296 1.90 -13.77 -18.41
C ARG A 296 2.59 -14.75 -19.35
N LEU A 297 3.92 -14.85 -19.31
CA LEU A 297 4.67 -15.78 -20.14
C LEU A 297 4.23 -17.24 -19.93
N ALA A 298 3.98 -17.63 -18.67
CA ALA A 298 3.48 -18.97 -18.35
C ALA A 298 2.07 -19.21 -18.90
N THR A 299 1.17 -18.22 -18.78
CA THR A 299 -0.20 -18.30 -19.32
C THR A 299 -0.17 -18.45 -20.84
N ASP A 300 0.55 -17.58 -21.55
CA ASP A 300 0.67 -17.59 -23.01
C ASP A 300 1.24 -18.95 -23.49
N ALA A 301 2.26 -19.49 -22.82
CA ALA A 301 2.85 -20.79 -23.15
C ALA A 301 1.90 -21.99 -22.92
N ILE A 302 0.98 -21.90 -21.95
CA ILE A 302 -0.03 -22.93 -21.70
C ILE A 302 -1.13 -22.85 -22.77
N GLU A 303 -1.61 -21.64 -23.11
CA GLU A 303 -2.60 -21.42 -24.17
C GLU A 303 -2.10 -21.98 -25.53
N ASP A 304 -0.85 -21.69 -25.90
CA ASP A 304 -0.21 -22.23 -27.11
C ASP A 304 -0.15 -23.77 -27.13
N ARG A 305 -0.02 -24.41 -25.95
CA ARG A 305 -0.04 -25.89 -25.85
C ARG A 305 -1.44 -26.45 -26.00
N ILE A 306 -2.45 -25.79 -25.44
CA ILE A 306 -3.86 -26.16 -25.59
C ILE A 306 -4.25 -26.09 -27.07
N GLN A 307 -3.96 -24.97 -27.73
CA GLN A 307 -4.30 -24.77 -29.14
C GLN A 307 -3.66 -25.83 -30.05
N ARG A 308 -2.39 -26.20 -29.82
CA ARG A 308 -1.72 -27.25 -30.59
C ARG A 308 -2.33 -28.64 -30.38
N ASN A 309 -2.74 -28.97 -29.15
CA ASN A 309 -3.41 -30.24 -28.85
C ASN A 309 -4.78 -30.33 -29.54
N GLU A 310 -5.53 -29.22 -29.58
CA GLU A 310 -6.83 -29.15 -30.26
C GLU A 310 -6.69 -29.28 -31.79
N GLN A 311 -5.62 -28.75 -32.39
CA GLN A 311 -5.42 -28.75 -33.85
C GLN A 311 -4.88 -30.06 -34.42
N HIS A 312 -3.95 -30.72 -33.70
CA HIS A 312 -3.20 -31.85 -34.26
C HIS A 312 -3.66 -33.23 -33.79
N HIS A 313 -4.57 -33.33 -32.81
CA HIS A 313 -5.08 -34.59 -32.25
C HIS A 313 -3.97 -35.62 -31.90
N ASP A 314 -2.75 -35.15 -31.57
CA ASP A 314 -1.62 -36.00 -31.20
C ASP A 314 -0.67 -35.29 -30.22
N ASP A 315 0.15 -36.11 -29.56
CA ASP A 315 1.16 -35.88 -28.51
C ASP A 315 0.72 -36.07 -27.06
N GLY A 316 0.15 -37.24 -26.71
CA GLY A 316 0.29 -37.91 -25.40
C GLY A 316 0.06 -37.07 -24.12
N GLY A 317 -0.53 -35.90 -24.25
CA GLY A 317 -0.56 -34.82 -23.28
C GLY A 317 -1.98 -34.67 -22.79
N ASN A 318 -2.13 -34.58 -21.47
CA ASN A 318 -3.44 -34.51 -20.87
C ASN A 318 -4.01 -33.09 -21.09
N LEU A 319 -4.86 -32.88 -22.10
CA LEU A 319 -5.51 -31.58 -22.38
C LEU A 319 -6.16 -31.00 -21.11
N GLN A 320 -6.78 -31.87 -20.30
CA GLN A 320 -7.35 -31.48 -19.01
C GLN A 320 -6.29 -30.90 -18.07
N LEU A 321 -5.08 -31.47 -18.00
CA LEU A 321 -3.99 -30.94 -17.19
C LEU A 321 -3.60 -29.51 -17.63
N TYR A 322 -3.54 -29.24 -18.93
CA TYR A 322 -3.23 -27.90 -19.42
C TYR A 322 -4.35 -26.90 -19.13
N GLN A 323 -5.61 -27.30 -19.27
CA GLN A 323 -6.75 -26.47 -18.89
C GLN A 323 -6.77 -26.17 -17.38
N ASP A 324 -6.47 -27.17 -16.54
CA ASP A 324 -6.37 -27.01 -15.08
C ASP A 324 -5.21 -26.06 -14.72
N LEU A 325 -4.06 -26.18 -15.38
CA LEU A 325 -2.93 -25.26 -15.21
C LEU A 325 -3.29 -23.84 -15.65
N LEU A 326 -3.96 -23.67 -16.78
CA LEU A 326 -4.39 -22.35 -17.26
C LEU A 326 -5.31 -21.66 -16.25
N ALA A 327 -6.29 -22.39 -15.70
CA ALA A 327 -7.19 -21.89 -14.68
C ALA A 327 -6.43 -21.44 -13.42
N LYS A 328 -5.44 -22.22 -12.98
CA LYS A 328 -4.59 -21.87 -11.82
C LYS A 328 -3.75 -20.62 -12.05
N TYR A 329 -3.02 -20.55 -13.17
CA TYR A 329 -2.17 -19.40 -13.49
C TYR A 329 -3.01 -18.13 -13.73
N SER A 330 -4.20 -18.27 -14.30
CA SER A 330 -5.16 -17.16 -14.43
C SER A 330 -5.63 -16.65 -13.06
N ALA A 331 -5.89 -17.55 -12.10
CA ALA A 331 -6.24 -17.17 -10.73
C ALA A 331 -5.08 -16.49 -10.00
N LEU A 332 -3.85 -16.98 -10.18
CA LEU A 332 -2.65 -16.31 -9.68
C LEU A 332 -2.51 -14.92 -10.29
N LYS A 333 -2.59 -14.79 -11.61
CA LYS A 333 -2.51 -13.50 -12.31
C LYS A 333 -3.53 -12.51 -11.75
N LYS A 334 -4.78 -12.94 -11.55
CA LYS A 334 -5.82 -12.11 -10.91
C LYS A 334 -5.43 -11.70 -9.48
N THR A 335 -4.84 -12.60 -8.71
CA THR A 335 -4.37 -12.31 -7.34
C THR A 335 -3.26 -11.26 -7.36
N PHE A 336 -2.26 -11.42 -8.23
CA PHE A 336 -1.16 -10.47 -8.39
C PHE A 336 -1.64 -9.11 -8.93
N SER A 337 -2.59 -9.08 -9.85
CA SER A 337 -3.14 -7.83 -10.38
C SER A 337 -3.79 -6.94 -9.31
N ALA A 338 -4.28 -7.51 -8.20
CA ALA A 338 -4.78 -6.73 -7.08
C ALA A 338 -3.67 -5.91 -6.37
N PHE A 339 -2.40 -6.30 -6.54
CA PHE A 339 -1.23 -5.59 -6.00
C PHE A 339 -0.59 -4.65 -7.03
N GLU A 340 -1.12 -4.48 -8.25
CA GLU A 340 -0.57 -3.52 -9.22
C GLU A 340 -0.58 -2.06 -8.70
N PRO A 341 -1.68 -1.55 -8.10
CA PRO A 341 -1.70 -0.19 -7.56
C PRO A 341 -0.68 -0.02 -6.44
N LEU A 342 -0.04 1.15 -6.36
CA LEU A 342 0.99 1.42 -5.36
C LEU A 342 0.41 1.41 -3.93
N GLU A 343 -0.76 2.03 -3.77
CA GLU A 343 -1.50 2.18 -2.52
C GLU A 343 -1.96 0.82 -2.00
N ALA A 344 -2.32 -0.08 -2.93
CA ALA A 344 -2.71 -1.46 -2.62
C ALA A 344 -1.55 -2.27 -2.02
N ARG A 345 -0.30 -1.82 -2.14
CA ARG A 345 0.89 -2.49 -1.61
C ARG A 345 1.39 -1.93 -0.29
N VAL A 346 0.83 -0.82 0.18
CA VAL A 346 1.19 -0.25 1.48
C VAL A 346 0.92 -1.27 2.58
N ALA A 347 1.97 -1.64 3.31
CA ALA A 347 1.93 -2.64 4.36
C ALA A 347 2.21 -2.05 5.75
N GLY A 348 2.72 -0.83 5.80
CA GLY A 348 3.07 -0.14 7.03
C GLY A 348 3.79 1.16 6.77
N HIS A 349 4.23 1.82 7.84
CA HIS A 349 4.95 3.09 7.77
C HIS A 349 6.15 3.11 8.71
N VAL A 350 7.23 3.77 8.32
CA VAL A 350 8.43 3.91 9.16
C VAL A 350 8.08 4.67 10.43
N VAL A 351 8.51 4.13 11.57
CA VAL A 351 8.35 4.77 12.89
C VAL A 351 9.66 5.23 13.50
N LEU A 352 10.75 4.50 13.27
CA LEU A 352 12.04 4.78 13.88
C LEU A 352 13.16 4.22 13.01
N SER A 353 14.17 5.05 12.72
CA SER A 353 15.41 4.60 12.12
C SER A 353 16.55 5.54 12.53
N PRO A 354 17.55 5.04 13.27
CA PRO A 354 18.73 5.84 13.61
C PRO A 354 19.60 6.14 12.38
N PRO A 355 20.55 7.08 12.46
CA PRO A 355 21.61 7.26 11.46
C PRO A 355 22.37 5.97 11.16
N ILE A 356 22.72 5.75 9.89
CA ILE A 356 23.77 4.79 9.53
C ILE A 356 25.08 5.28 10.16
N SER A 357 25.64 4.47 11.05
CA SER A 357 26.79 4.86 11.87
C SER A 357 27.45 3.65 12.54
N GLN A 358 28.54 3.90 13.26
CA GLN A 358 29.05 2.95 14.24
C GLN A 358 28.03 2.72 15.36
N GLY A 359 27.80 1.44 15.63
CA GLY A 359 27.08 0.97 16.80
C GLY A 359 27.77 1.36 18.10
N TRP A 360 26.97 1.75 19.09
CA TRP A 360 27.41 2.29 20.38
C TRP A 360 26.96 1.40 21.55
N ALA A 361 26.04 0.46 21.32
CA ALA A 361 25.67 -0.55 22.30
C ALA A 361 26.80 -1.57 22.50
N GLY A 362 27.31 -1.73 23.72
CA GLY A 362 28.33 -2.74 24.02
C GLY A 362 29.73 -2.43 23.47
N PRO A 363 30.66 -3.40 23.51
CA PRO A 363 32.10 -3.11 23.39
C PRO A 363 32.64 -2.98 21.95
N LEU A 364 31.83 -3.29 20.93
CA LEU A 364 32.30 -3.39 19.54
C LEU A 364 31.48 -2.49 18.60
N PRO A 365 32.13 -1.83 17.62
CA PRO A 365 31.47 -0.90 16.71
C PRO A 365 30.83 -1.65 15.54
N TRP A 366 29.77 -2.41 15.79
CA TRP A 366 28.99 -3.05 14.73
C TRP A 366 28.32 -2.00 13.83
N THR A 367 28.09 -2.30 12.56
CA THR A 367 27.34 -1.38 11.70
C THR A 367 25.92 -1.19 12.22
N ARG A 368 25.51 0.06 12.41
CA ARG A 368 24.14 0.40 12.79
C ARG A 368 23.37 0.83 11.54
N ASP A 369 22.63 -0.09 10.95
CA ASP A 369 21.84 0.18 9.73
C ASP A 369 20.52 -0.58 9.79
N TRP A 370 19.56 -0.01 10.51
CA TRP A 370 18.25 -0.62 10.69
C TRP A 370 17.12 0.41 10.70
N CYS A 371 15.92 -0.09 10.42
CA CYS A 371 14.68 0.66 10.37
C CYS A 371 13.54 -0.19 10.92
N LEU A 372 12.73 0.41 11.79
CA LEU A 372 11.46 -0.16 12.26
C LEU A 372 10.30 0.47 11.51
N VAL A 373 9.46 -0.41 10.99
CA VAL A 373 8.23 -0.08 10.27
C VAL A 373 7.06 -0.60 11.08
N ARG A 374 6.12 0.27 11.46
CA ARG A 374 4.86 -0.17 12.07
C ARG A 374 3.97 -0.73 10.97
N MET A 375 3.56 -1.98 11.12
CA MET A 375 2.80 -2.73 10.13
C MET A 375 1.29 -2.60 10.37
N GLU A 376 0.53 -2.58 9.29
CA GLU A 376 -0.94 -2.57 9.33
C GLU A 376 -1.45 -4.00 9.48
N LEU A 377 -2.06 -4.33 10.63
CA LEU A 377 -2.49 -5.71 10.95
C LEU A 377 -3.55 -6.25 9.98
N GLU A 378 -4.38 -5.37 9.40
CA GLU A 378 -5.35 -5.73 8.37
C GLU A 378 -4.67 -6.35 7.13
N LYS A 379 -3.44 -5.93 6.81
CA LYS A 379 -2.64 -6.49 5.72
C LYS A 379 -2.29 -7.97 5.93
N PHE A 380 -2.41 -8.46 7.16
CA PHE A 380 -2.15 -9.84 7.57
C PHE A 380 -3.45 -10.60 7.90
N GLY A 381 -4.60 -10.09 7.43
CA GLY A 381 -5.91 -10.70 7.69
C GLY A 381 -6.31 -10.65 9.17
N GLY A 382 -5.84 -9.64 9.91
CA GLY A 382 -6.10 -9.48 11.35
C GLY A 382 -5.32 -10.45 12.23
N LYS A 383 -4.36 -11.19 11.67
CA LYS A 383 -3.54 -12.16 12.41
C LYS A 383 -2.12 -11.66 12.55
N TYR A 384 -1.55 -11.93 13.70
CA TYR A 384 -0.13 -11.68 13.92
C TYR A 384 0.71 -12.73 13.15
N PRO A 385 1.56 -12.30 12.19
CA PRO A 385 2.48 -13.19 11.50
C PRO A 385 3.51 -13.75 12.49
N ARG A 386 4.21 -14.80 12.06
CA ARG A 386 5.36 -15.37 12.79
C ARG A 386 6.62 -15.15 11.97
N ASN A 387 7.76 -15.14 12.63
CA ASN A 387 9.06 -15.22 11.97
C ASN A 387 9.27 -16.63 11.43
N VAL A 388 8.77 -16.88 10.22
CA VAL A 388 8.94 -18.14 9.49
C VAL A 388 9.54 -17.85 8.12
N VAL A 389 10.51 -18.67 7.73
CA VAL A 389 11.12 -18.66 6.40
C VAL A 389 10.46 -19.76 5.58
N ASP A 390 10.02 -19.42 4.37
CA ASP A 390 9.63 -20.44 3.41
C ASP A 390 10.89 -21.06 2.79
N MET A 391 11.16 -22.32 3.12
CA MET A 391 12.31 -23.08 2.62
C MET A 391 12.05 -23.66 1.23
N ARG A 392 10.82 -23.56 0.73
CA ARG A 392 10.51 -23.86 -0.67
C ARG A 392 11.04 -22.66 -1.44
N ALA A 393 11.92 -22.83 -2.42
CA ALA A 393 12.38 -21.71 -3.22
C ALA A 393 12.53 -22.13 -4.66
N HIS A 394 12.13 -21.24 -5.58
CA HIS A 394 12.29 -21.49 -7.00
C HIS A 394 13.78 -21.75 -7.32
N GLY A 395 14.06 -22.87 -7.99
CA GLY A 395 15.43 -23.28 -8.33
C GLY A 395 16.21 -23.99 -7.21
N VAL A 396 15.64 -24.17 -6.01
CA VAL A 396 16.28 -24.92 -4.92
C VAL A 396 15.49 -26.18 -4.61
N LEU A 397 16.05 -27.34 -4.97
CA LEU A 397 15.48 -28.63 -4.60
C LEU A 397 15.62 -28.89 -3.10
N ILE A 398 14.63 -29.57 -2.51
CA ILE A 398 14.66 -29.99 -1.10
C ILE A 398 15.93 -30.80 -0.78
N SER A 399 16.31 -31.72 -1.68
CA SER A 399 17.54 -32.50 -1.56
C SER A 399 18.79 -31.62 -1.51
N THR A 400 18.85 -30.59 -2.35
CA THR A 400 19.94 -29.60 -2.36
C THR A 400 20.00 -28.85 -1.04
N ALA A 401 18.86 -28.40 -0.49
CA ALA A 401 18.83 -27.73 0.81
C ALA A 401 19.29 -28.67 1.94
N ILE A 402 18.83 -29.93 1.95
CA ILE A 402 19.23 -30.93 2.94
C ILE A 402 20.73 -31.22 2.86
N GLN A 403 21.29 -31.36 1.65
CA GLN A 403 22.71 -31.60 1.44
C GLN A 403 23.56 -30.40 1.90
N ALA A 404 23.13 -29.18 1.57
CA ALA A 404 23.80 -27.96 1.99
C ALA A 404 23.89 -27.84 3.51
N LEU A 405 22.84 -28.24 4.23
CA LEU A 405 22.70 -28.06 5.68
C LEU A 405 23.10 -29.30 6.50
N ASN A 406 23.31 -30.43 5.85
CA ASN A 406 23.87 -31.65 6.44
C ASN A 406 25.10 -32.14 5.65
N PRO A 407 26.14 -31.31 5.47
CA PRO A 407 27.20 -31.63 4.53
C PRO A 407 28.17 -32.70 5.05
N HIS A 408 28.23 -32.92 6.38
CA HIS A 408 29.14 -33.89 7.00
C HIS A 408 28.39 -34.89 7.90
N PRO A 409 28.70 -36.21 7.80
CA PRO A 409 28.05 -37.24 8.61
C PRO A 409 28.36 -37.13 10.11
N GLU A 410 29.52 -36.61 10.50
CA GLU A 410 29.92 -36.47 11.92
C GLU A 410 29.26 -35.28 12.64
N ASN A 411 28.58 -34.38 11.93
CA ASN A 411 27.86 -33.27 12.56
C ASN A 411 26.80 -33.82 13.53
N LYS A 412 26.93 -33.45 14.81
CA LYS A 412 26.05 -33.95 15.90
C LYS A 412 24.60 -33.52 15.73
N PHE A 413 24.39 -32.27 15.29
CA PHE A 413 23.06 -31.76 14.97
C PHE A 413 22.81 -31.95 13.47
N LYS A 414 21.63 -32.48 13.12
CA LYS A 414 21.18 -32.63 11.74
C LYS A 414 19.99 -31.72 11.47
N PHE A 415 20.07 -30.95 10.40
CA PHE A 415 18.94 -30.19 9.90
C PHE A 415 17.86 -31.14 9.40
N VAL A 416 16.62 -30.91 9.82
CA VAL A 416 15.44 -31.63 9.33
C VAL A 416 14.59 -30.64 8.53
N TYR A 417 14.42 -30.91 7.24
CA TYR A 417 13.60 -30.05 6.39
C TYR A 417 12.13 -30.10 6.86
N PRO A 418 11.48 -28.96 7.13
CA PRO A 418 10.09 -28.94 7.60
C PRO A 418 9.14 -29.58 6.60
N SER A 419 8.25 -30.46 7.06
CA SER A 419 7.30 -31.16 6.18
C SER A 419 6.29 -30.23 5.50
N ASN A 420 6.10 -29.02 6.02
CA ASN A 420 5.27 -27.97 5.44
C ASN A 420 6.10 -26.89 4.71
N GLY A 421 7.43 -27.07 4.61
CA GLY A 421 8.35 -26.10 4.02
C GLY A 421 8.63 -24.85 4.88
N LEU A 422 7.93 -24.63 5.99
CA LEU A 422 8.06 -23.42 6.79
C LEU A 422 9.00 -23.63 7.98
N PHE A 423 10.13 -22.93 7.98
CA PHE A 423 11.13 -23.03 9.03
C PHE A 423 11.00 -21.87 10.03
N PRO A 424 10.64 -22.15 11.30
CA PRO A 424 10.49 -21.11 12.31
C PRO A 424 11.84 -20.57 12.77
N LEU A 425 11.93 -19.26 12.96
CA LEU A 425 13.08 -18.61 13.56
C LEU A 425 12.81 -18.27 15.02
N THR A 426 13.71 -18.69 15.91
CA THR A 426 13.57 -18.50 17.35
C THR A 426 14.90 -18.14 18.00
N GLY A 427 14.89 -17.08 18.81
CA GLY A 427 16.08 -16.61 19.51
C GLY A 427 17.19 -16.10 18.58
N THR A 428 18.36 -15.86 19.15
CA THR A 428 19.53 -15.36 18.44
C THR A 428 20.73 -16.28 18.63
N ILE A 429 21.71 -16.21 17.73
CA ILE A 429 23.04 -16.78 17.95
C ILE A 429 23.80 -15.78 18.84
N PRO A 430 24.28 -16.18 20.03
CA PRO A 430 25.08 -15.31 20.87
C PRO A 430 26.39 -14.91 20.18
N ILE A 431 26.82 -13.66 20.33
CA ILE A 431 28.05 -13.12 19.74
C ILE A 431 29.28 -13.94 20.14
N ASP A 432 29.30 -14.43 21.38
CA ASP A 432 30.37 -15.29 21.90
C ASP A 432 30.37 -16.70 21.28
N GLU A 433 29.28 -17.11 20.63
CA GLU A 433 29.18 -18.35 19.85
C GLU A 433 29.45 -18.15 18.35
N MET A 434 29.23 -16.95 17.80
CA MET A 434 29.41 -16.67 16.36
C MET A 434 30.83 -16.92 15.83
N THR A 435 31.81 -16.93 16.74
CA THR A 435 33.24 -17.17 16.45
C THR A 435 33.71 -18.56 16.88
N LYS A 436 32.78 -19.42 17.32
CA LYS A 436 33.06 -20.77 17.83
C LYS A 436 32.31 -21.80 16.97
N PRO A 437 32.95 -22.32 15.91
CA PRO A 437 32.41 -23.43 15.15
C PRO A 437 31.94 -24.59 16.04
N TRP A 438 30.85 -25.21 15.63
CA TRP A 438 30.29 -26.37 16.33
C TRP A 438 29.85 -27.46 15.35
N MET A 439 30.11 -27.26 14.06
CA MET A 439 29.83 -28.20 12.98
C MET A 439 30.92 -28.15 11.93
N LEU A 440 30.87 -29.11 11.00
CA LEU A 440 31.81 -29.30 9.92
C LEU A 440 31.15 -29.02 8.56
N ASP A 441 31.92 -28.47 7.63
CA ASP A 441 31.57 -28.34 6.22
C ASP A 441 31.70 -29.68 5.48
N GLY A 442 31.45 -29.67 4.16
CA GLY A 442 31.55 -30.88 3.33
C GLY A 442 32.96 -31.46 3.19
N ASN A 443 34.00 -30.71 3.58
CA ASN A 443 35.40 -31.13 3.56
C ASN A 443 35.88 -31.57 4.95
N GLY A 444 35.03 -31.49 5.98
CA GLY A 444 35.41 -31.81 7.36
C GLY A 444 36.10 -30.66 8.10
N HIS A 445 36.05 -29.42 7.58
CA HIS A 445 36.56 -28.25 8.28
C HIS A 445 35.50 -27.65 9.20
N GLU A 446 35.91 -27.18 10.37
CA GLU A 446 35.05 -26.49 11.32
C GLU A 446 34.45 -25.22 10.71
N CYS A 447 33.13 -25.03 10.85
CA CYS A 447 32.42 -23.82 10.41
C CYS A 447 31.09 -23.62 11.16
N ILE A 448 30.40 -22.52 10.84
CA ILE A 448 28.97 -22.32 11.14
C ILE A 448 28.23 -22.14 9.83
N LEU A 449 27.32 -23.06 9.50
CA LEU A 449 26.47 -22.94 8.33
C LEU A 449 25.28 -22.04 8.61
N VAL A 450 25.00 -21.16 7.66
CA VAL A 450 23.93 -20.19 7.73
C VAL A 450 23.11 -20.16 6.46
N CYS A 451 21.88 -19.67 6.59
CA CYS A 451 20.91 -19.51 5.52
C CYS A 451 20.36 -18.09 5.55
N LYS A 452 19.81 -17.64 4.42
CA LYS A 452 18.88 -16.52 4.38
C LYS A 452 17.83 -16.73 3.30
N HIS A 453 16.71 -16.02 3.42
CA HIS A 453 15.81 -15.79 2.30
C HIS A 453 15.80 -14.29 1.98
N GLY A 454 16.31 -13.90 0.80
CA GLY A 454 16.40 -12.51 0.36
C GLY A 454 15.49 -12.22 -0.83
N SER A 455 15.06 -10.97 -0.99
CA SER A 455 14.14 -10.60 -2.08
C SER A 455 14.73 -10.76 -3.48
N ALA A 456 16.06 -10.71 -3.61
CA ALA A 456 16.74 -10.76 -4.91
C ALA A 456 17.24 -12.16 -5.25
N THR A 457 17.75 -12.90 -4.27
CA THR A 457 18.36 -14.22 -4.50
C THR A 457 17.53 -15.39 -3.98
N GLY A 458 16.43 -15.13 -3.27
CA GLY A 458 15.63 -16.17 -2.62
C GLY A 458 16.41 -16.87 -1.50
N LEU A 459 16.23 -18.18 -1.37
CA LEU A 459 16.90 -19.01 -0.39
C LEU A 459 18.35 -19.31 -0.79
N THR A 460 19.30 -18.86 0.02
CA THR A 460 20.74 -19.09 -0.19
C THR A 460 21.43 -19.63 1.06
N PHE A 461 22.56 -20.31 0.85
CA PHE A 461 23.32 -21.02 1.88
C PHE A 461 24.75 -20.50 1.91
N GLY A 462 25.32 -20.40 3.12
CA GLY A 462 26.65 -19.86 3.32
C GLY A 462 27.36 -20.47 4.52
N ALA A 463 28.66 -20.21 4.58
CA ALA A 463 29.49 -20.46 5.74
C ALA A 463 29.90 -19.11 6.33
N ALA A 464 29.64 -18.92 7.62
CA ALA A 464 29.98 -17.69 8.30
C ALA A 464 31.42 -17.74 8.83
N SER A 465 32.13 -16.63 8.74
CA SER A 465 33.50 -16.52 9.21
C SER A 465 33.55 -16.55 10.73
N GLU A 466 34.54 -17.26 11.26
CA GLU A 466 34.87 -17.36 12.68
C GLU A 466 35.55 -16.09 13.19
N VAL A 467 35.95 -15.19 12.28
CA VAL A 467 36.61 -13.93 12.59
C VAL A 467 35.75 -12.78 12.09
N LYS A 468 35.71 -11.71 12.86
CA LYS A 468 34.96 -10.49 12.53
C LYS A 468 35.66 -9.77 11.38
N SER A 469 34.89 -9.36 10.39
CA SER A 469 35.38 -8.49 9.33
C SER A 469 35.39 -7.05 9.79
N ILE A 470 36.37 -6.30 9.29
CA ILE A 470 36.48 -4.86 9.51
C ILE A 470 36.18 -4.18 8.18
N VAL A 471 35.13 -3.38 8.14
CA VAL A 471 34.64 -2.71 6.93
C VAL A 471 34.72 -1.21 7.12
N ARG A 472 35.24 -0.51 6.11
CA ARG A 472 35.24 0.95 6.10
C ARG A 472 34.16 1.46 5.15
N ALA A 473 33.23 2.25 5.66
CA ALA A 473 32.18 2.89 4.89
C ALA A 473 31.96 4.32 5.40
N ASN A 474 31.84 5.29 4.49
CA ASN A 474 31.58 6.70 4.83
C ASN A 474 32.55 7.33 5.85
N GLY A 475 33.80 6.85 5.91
CA GLY A 475 34.82 7.32 6.85
C GLY A 475 34.85 6.56 8.18
N ASP A 476 33.79 5.82 8.50
CA ASP A 476 33.68 4.99 9.70
C ASP A 476 34.30 3.60 9.48
N THR A 477 34.80 3.01 10.56
CA THR A 477 35.36 1.65 10.55
C THR A 477 34.50 0.75 11.44
N ASN A 478 33.71 -0.13 10.82
CA ASN A 478 32.74 -0.98 11.50
C ASN A 478 33.21 -2.44 11.56
N MET A 479 32.67 -3.18 12.51
CA MET A 479 32.73 -4.64 12.52
C MET A 479 31.51 -5.25 11.86
N GLU A 480 31.71 -6.37 11.18
CA GLU A 480 30.66 -7.14 10.50
C GLU A 480 30.93 -8.64 10.65
N TRP A 481 29.87 -9.43 10.69
CA TRP A 481 29.97 -10.87 10.55
C TRP A 481 29.94 -11.23 9.07
N ALA A 482 31.06 -11.73 8.56
CA ALA A 482 31.19 -12.07 7.15
C ALA A 482 30.62 -13.45 6.86
N VAL A 483 29.91 -13.57 5.74
CA VAL A 483 29.38 -14.83 5.22
C VAL A 483 29.84 -15.01 3.78
N ALA A 484 30.43 -16.16 3.50
CA ALA A 484 30.74 -16.61 2.15
C ALA A 484 29.66 -17.57 1.66
N GLY A 485 29.41 -17.58 0.35
CA GLY A 485 28.48 -18.54 -0.24
C GLY A 485 28.98 -19.98 -0.12
N LEU A 486 28.04 -20.93 -0.06
CA LEU A 486 28.32 -22.36 0.03
C LEU A 486 27.94 -23.05 -1.29
N SER A 487 28.84 -23.84 -1.86
CA SER A 487 28.48 -24.69 -3.01
C SER A 487 27.66 -25.89 -2.53
N THR A 488 26.56 -26.15 -3.21
CA THR A 488 25.59 -27.17 -2.78
C THR A 488 25.45 -28.35 -3.73
N ASN A 489 26.20 -28.44 -4.84
CA ASN A 489 26.25 -29.61 -5.73
C ASN A 489 27.31 -29.52 -6.86
N ASP A 490 27.58 -28.31 -7.38
CA ASP A 490 28.56 -28.12 -8.46
C ASP A 490 29.93 -27.71 -7.87
N LYS A 491 30.92 -28.60 -7.97
CA LYS A 491 32.29 -28.34 -7.50
C LYS A 491 33.03 -27.29 -8.35
N ARG A 492 32.45 -26.78 -9.44
CA ARG A 492 33.10 -25.83 -10.36
C ARG A 492 32.89 -24.37 -10.01
N PHE A 493 31.83 -24.01 -9.28
CA PHE A 493 31.56 -22.62 -8.90
C PHE A 493 30.84 -22.53 -7.56
N VAL A 494 31.25 -21.58 -6.71
CA VAL A 494 30.58 -21.28 -5.44
C VAL A 494 29.57 -20.16 -5.70
N PRO A 495 28.26 -20.38 -5.52
CA PRO A 495 27.27 -19.32 -5.70
C PRO A 495 27.45 -18.25 -4.62
N ALA A 496 27.16 -17.00 -4.95
CA ALA A 496 27.18 -15.94 -3.96
C ALA A 496 26.09 -16.12 -2.91
N PHE A 497 26.38 -15.72 -1.67
CA PHE A 497 25.40 -15.76 -0.60
C PHE A 497 24.32 -14.68 -0.77
N SER A 498 24.68 -13.49 -1.28
CA SER A 498 23.74 -12.37 -1.44
C SER A 498 23.99 -11.55 -2.71
N ALA A 499 22.96 -10.82 -3.13
CA ALA A 499 23.04 -9.81 -4.17
C ALA A 499 22.40 -8.47 -3.74
N ALA A 500 22.57 -7.43 -4.55
CA ALA A 500 21.86 -6.17 -4.41
C ALA A 500 20.34 -6.40 -4.41
N GLY A 501 19.67 -5.94 -3.34
CA GLY A 501 18.25 -6.21 -3.06
C GLY A 501 18.01 -7.19 -1.90
N ASP A 502 19.05 -7.90 -1.45
CA ASP A 502 18.94 -8.75 -0.26
C ASP A 502 19.13 -7.98 1.06
N SER A 503 19.56 -6.71 1.03
CA SER A 503 19.72 -5.90 2.25
C SER A 503 18.45 -5.94 3.11
N GLY A 504 18.62 -6.15 4.41
CA GLY A 504 17.52 -6.36 5.36
C GLY A 504 17.11 -7.83 5.51
N ALA A 505 17.63 -8.75 4.70
CA ALA A 505 17.38 -10.18 4.88
C ALA A 505 18.04 -10.67 6.18
N VAL A 506 17.36 -11.58 6.86
CA VAL A 506 17.88 -12.22 8.06
C VAL A 506 18.73 -13.42 7.71
N VAL A 507 19.89 -13.49 8.36
CA VAL A 507 20.75 -14.66 8.36
C VAL A 507 20.47 -15.50 9.59
N PHE A 508 20.29 -16.81 9.43
CA PHE A 508 19.96 -17.75 10.51
C PHE A 508 20.73 -19.07 10.38
N ASP A 509 20.94 -19.77 11.49
CA ASP A 509 21.60 -21.09 11.47
C ASP A 509 20.63 -22.25 11.23
N ILE A 510 21.16 -23.46 11.10
CA ILE A 510 20.38 -24.69 10.90
C ILE A 510 19.45 -25.07 12.07
N LYS A 511 19.54 -24.37 13.21
CA LYS A 511 18.64 -24.52 14.36
C LYS A 511 17.52 -23.48 14.37
N GLY A 512 17.49 -22.57 13.40
CA GLY A 512 16.53 -21.47 13.35
C GLY A 512 16.89 -20.30 14.25
N ARG A 513 18.12 -20.22 14.77
CA ARG A 513 18.57 -19.07 15.56
C ARG A 513 18.97 -17.94 14.63
N VAL A 514 18.52 -16.73 14.92
CA VAL A 514 18.83 -15.53 14.13
C VAL A 514 20.28 -15.13 14.38
N GLY A 515 21.11 -15.14 13.35
CA GLY A 515 22.49 -14.67 13.39
C GLY A 515 22.61 -13.16 13.24
N GLY A 516 21.82 -12.55 12.34
CA GLY A 516 21.88 -11.11 12.13
C GLY A 516 21.12 -10.59 10.92
N LEU A 517 21.21 -9.28 10.70
CA LEU A 517 20.62 -8.56 9.58
C LEU A 517 21.69 -8.30 8.52
N LEU A 518 21.43 -8.70 7.27
CA LEU A 518 22.32 -8.46 6.14
C LEU A 518 22.30 -6.97 5.75
N THR A 519 23.43 -6.28 5.86
CA THR A 519 23.55 -4.84 5.58
C THR A 519 24.23 -4.55 4.25
N GLY A 520 25.14 -5.43 3.81
CA GLY A 520 25.89 -5.20 2.57
C GLY A 520 26.81 -6.35 2.18
N GLY A 521 27.84 -6.04 1.40
CA GLY A 521 28.83 -7.02 0.97
C GLY A 521 29.94 -6.41 0.11
N ALA A 522 31.00 -7.18 -0.13
CA ALA A 522 32.10 -6.83 -1.02
C ALA A 522 31.84 -7.29 -2.46
N THR A 523 32.29 -6.51 -3.44
CA THR A 523 32.13 -6.78 -4.87
C THR A 523 33.25 -6.12 -5.69
N THR A 524 33.38 -6.48 -6.96
CA THR A 524 34.47 -6.03 -7.86
C THR A 524 34.29 -4.62 -8.43
N GLY A 525 33.09 -4.02 -8.36
CA GLY A 525 32.88 -2.64 -8.81
C GLY A 525 31.44 -2.11 -8.77
N VAL A 526 31.28 -0.83 -9.12
CA VAL A 526 29.97 -0.15 -9.20
C VAL A 526 29.17 -0.74 -10.36
N GLY A 527 28.04 -1.38 -10.05
CA GLY A 527 27.14 -2.00 -11.03
C GLY A 527 27.12 -3.53 -10.97
N ASP A 528 28.07 -4.16 -10.29
CA ASP A 528 27.97 -5.59 -9.98
C ASP A 528 26.96 -5.81 -8.85
N HIS A 529 26.02 -6.70 -9.12
CA HIS A 529 24.92 -7.02 -8.23
C HIS A 529 25.29 -8.15 -7.27
N ILE A 530 26.29 -8.96 -7.59
CA ILE A 530 26.70 -10.13 -6.81
C ILE A 530 27.71 -9.71 -5.73
N ARG A 531 27.73 -10.44 -4.60
CA ARG A 531 28.66 -10.22 -3.49
C ARG A 531 29.55 -11.44 -3.26
N ASP A 532 30.86 -11.22 -3.25
CA ASP A 532 31.85 -12.26 -2.92
C ASP A 532 31.78 -12.60 -1.42
N VAL A 533 31.59 -11.56 -0.60
CA VAL A 533 31.42 -11.65 0.84
C VAL A 533 30.22 -10.83 1.24
N SER A 534 29.36 -11.39 2.08
CA SER A 534 28.19 -10.73 2.63
C SER A 534 28.49 -10.25 4.06
N TYR A 535 27.99 -9.08 4.43
CA TYR A 535 28.21 -8.47 5.75
C TYR A 535 26.91 -8.42 6.54
N VAL A 536 26.99 -8.94 7.76
CA VAL A 536 25.84 -9.16 8.63
C VAL A 536 26.10 -8.50 9.98
N THR A 537 25.16 -7.67 10.42
CA THR A 537 25.14 -7.09 11.76
C THR A 537 24.51 -8.09 12.74
N PRO A 538 25.20 -8.50 13.83
CA PRO A 538 24.71 -9.54 14.75
C PRO A 538 23.36 -9.21 15.40
N ALA A 539 22.46 -10.19 15.43
CA ALA A 539 21.10 -9.99 15.94
C ALA A 539 21.04 -9.72 17.45
N GLU A 540 21.89 -10.37 18.25
CA GLU A 540 21.94 -10.12 19.70
C GLU A 540 22.25 -8.65 20.01
N TRP A 541 23.24 -8.08 19.32
CA TRP A 541 23.59 -6.67 19.44
C TRP A 541 22.48 -5.76 18.88
N LEU A 542 21.99 -6.09 17.69
CA LEU A 542 20.99 -5.30 16.97
C LEU A 542 19.69 -5.15 17.78
N LEU A 543 19.19 -6.24 18.37
CA LEU A 543 17.99 -6.20 19.20
C LEU A 543 18.21 -5.30 20.42
N LYS A 544 19.38 -5.35 21.06
CA LYS A 544 19.72 -4.46 22.17
C LYS A 544 19.75 -2.98 21.76
N ASP A 545 20.40 -2.65 20.63
CA ASP A 545 20.42 -1.28 20.11
C ASP A 545 19.00 -0.79 19.75
N ILE A 546 18.15 -1.66 19.20
CA ILE A 546 16.73 -1.37 18.95
C ILE A 546 16.01 -1.06 20.27
N GLU A 547 16.15 -1.92 21.29
CA GLU A 547 15.49 -1.74 22.59
C GLU A 547 15.93 -0.44 23.29
N GLU A 548 17.23 -0.13 23.25
CA GLU A 548 17.78 1.12 23.80
C GLU A 548 17.26 2.36 23.05
N THR A 549 17.15 2.28 21.72
CA THR A 549 16.68 3.40 20.89
C THR A 549 15.17 3.60 20.98
N LEU A 550 14.42 2.51 21.04
CA LEU A 550 12.96 2.49 21.14
C LEU A 550 12.49 2.79 22.57
N GLY A 551 13.30 2.48 23.57
CA GLY A 551 12.94 2.55 24.99
C GLY A 551 11.96 1.44 25.43
N GLN A 552 11.90 0.33 24.70
CA GLN A 552 10.95 -0.78 24.93
C GLN A 552 11.59 -2.11 24.54
N GLU A 553 11.49 -3.12 25.43
CA GLU A 553 11.92 -4.48 25.12
C GLU A 553 11.09 -5.11 24.01
N VAL A 554 11.75 -5.85 23.13
CA VAL A 554 11.13 -6.53 21.99
C VAL A 554 11.30 -8.05 22.07
N LYS A 555 10.51 -8.77 21.28
CA LYS A 555 10.61 -10.21 21.12
C LYS A 555 10.40 -10.63 19.67
N LEU A 556 11.05 -11.73 19.31
CA LEU A 556 10.75 -12.54 18.13
C LEU A 556 9.52 -13.39 18.47
N VAL A 557 8.52 -13.43 17.59
CA VAL A 557 7.32 -14.29 17.71
C VAL A 557 7.17 -15.16 16.47
#